data_AF-F0VMS3-F1
#
_entry.id   AF-F0VMS3-F1
#
_cell.length_a   1.000
_cell.length_b   1.000
_cell.length_c   1.000
_cell.angle_alpha   90.00
_cell.angle_beta   90.00
_cell.angle_gamma   90.00
#
_symmetry.space_group_name_H-M   'P 1'
#
loop_
_entity.id
_entity.type
_entity.pdbx_description
1 polymer ?
#
loop_
_entity_poly.entity_id
_entity_poly.type
_entity_poly.pdbx_seq_one_letter_code
_entity_poly.pdbx_strand_id
1 'polypeptide(L)'
;MAFNFFCLGSTIAAVLASSQPAHAFERRLFGKIENGAQPVSFPQLTLGVDDTLQEVLDEYCQKKFKALCASGDKVFCNRLAVARYAKGKENQDADMWRCFDDRSIVSSNRSVSCVDDCGNAIPCLGEVKSITVVHTTRHAEIQSLVARESARLCPSSQKAANAYCKTQQAGSVARKDAGLTSVNQGIEWRCYDPSSLAYEQKSTCASNCGEEVKCHGGRIDMVSEAVSAKHVTRDKEIQDAINKNKTDCKGKICVNTVASPAQCVD
;
A
#
# COMPACT_ATOMS: atom_id res chain seq x y z
N MET A 1 -45.01 49.63 14.02
CA MET A 1 -44.17 50.37 14.99
C MET A 1 -42.77 49.80 14.85
N ALA A 2 -41.90 50.42 14.06
CA ALA A 2 -40.98 51.51 14.42
C ALA A 2 -39.54 50.95 14.51
N PHE A 3 -38.68 51.43 13.60
CA PHE A 3 -37.24 51.23 13.54
C PHE A 3 -36.54 51.75 14.80
N ASN A 4 -35.36 51.21 15.15
CA ASN A 4 -34.19 52.05 15.41
C ASN A 4 -32.85 51.31 15.38
N PHE A 5 -31.96 51.88 14.56
CA PHE A 5 -30.51 51.77 14.52
C PHE A 5 -29.89 52.39 15.78
N PHE A 6 -28.73 51.89 16.24
CA PHE A 6 -27.69 52.75 16.81
C PHE A 6 -26.30 52.17 16.55
N CYS A 7 -25.52 52.89 15.74
CA CYS A 7 -24.05 52.83 15.65
C CYS A 7 -23.48 53.88 16.61
N LEU A 8 -22.35 53.59 17.28
CA LEU A 8 -21.37 54.51 17.89
C LEU A 8 -20.18 53.59 18.31
N GLY A 9 -18.90 53.83 18.10
CA GLY A 9 -18.12 54.90 17.50
C GLY A 9 -16.64 54.52 17.62
N SER A 10 -15.81 54.89 16.64
CA SER A 10 -14.34 54.74 16.68
C SER A 10 -13.70 55.80 17.57
N THR A 11 -12.60 55.46 18.25
CA THR A 11 -11.55 56.43 18.59
C THR A 11 -10.16 55.82 18.35
N ILE A 12 -9.36 56.60 17.64
CA ILE A 12 -7.94 56.42 17.35
C ILE A 12 -7.15 57.12 18.46
N ALA A 13 -6.08 56.51 18.95
CA ALA A 13 -4.99 57.23 19.63
C ALA A 13 -3.65 56.62 19.23
N ALA A 14 -2.75 57.49 18.79
CA ALA A 14 -1.46 57.19 18.22
C ALA A 14 -0.32 57.47 19.21
N VAL A 15 0.71 56.63 19.15
CA VAL A 15 2.17 56.88 19.31
C VAL A 15 2.68 57.54 20.60
N LEU A 16 3.60 56.85 21.28
CA LEU A 16 4.88 57.42 21.72
C LEU A 16 5.99 56.34 21.72
N ALA A 17 7.11 56.70 21.13
CA ALA A 17 8.33 55.91 20.98
C ALA A 17 9.37 56.29 22.06
N SER A 18 10.20 55.34 22.48
CA SER A 18 11.51 55.58 23.10
C SER A 18 12.37 54.30 22.92
N SER A 19 13.24 54.26 21.92
CA SER A 19 14.70 54.46 22.04
C SER A 19 15.47 53.33 22.78
N GLN A 20 15.96 52.36 21.98
CA GLN A 20 17.29 51.70 21.97
C GLN A 20 18.32 51.96 23.11
N PRO A 21 19.22 51.00 23.44
CA PRO A 21 20.29 50.59 22.51
C PRO A 21 20.68 49.10 22.46
N ALA A 22 21.39 48.82 21.36
CA ALA A 22 21.98 47.56 20.97
C ALA A 22 23.28 47.24 21.72
N HIS A 23 23.49 45.95 21.99
CA HIS A 23 24.78 45.24 21.97
C HIS A 23 24.44 43.80 21.56
N ALA A 24 24.60 43.38 20.31
CA ALA A 24 25.85 43.01 19.66
C ALA A 24 26.64 41.94 20.45
N PHE A 25 26.24 40.67 20.33
CA PHE A 25 27.20 39.58 20.31
C PHE A 25 26.92 38.71 19.07
N GLU A 26 27.93 38.68 18.23
CA GLU A 26 27.94 38.22 16.86
C GLU A 26 28.28 36.72 16.76
N ARG A 27 27.66 36.10 15.75
CA ARG A 27 28.23 35.15 14.78
C ARG A 27 28.40 33.67 15.13
N ARG A 28 28.13 32.90 14.06
CA ARG A 28 28.37 31.47 13.77
C ARG A 28 27.27 30.57 14.34
N LEU A 29 26.37 29.98 13.54
CA LEU A 29 26.62 29.21 12.32
C LEU A 29 25.45 29.35 11.34
N PHE A 30 25.70 30.00 10.19
CA PHE A 30 24.96 29.69 8.97
C PHE A 30 25.43 28.31 8.49
N GLY A 31 24.67 27.28 8.86
CA GLY A 31 24.75 25.94 8.27
C GLY A 31 23.70 25.83 7.17
N LYS A 32 24.15 25.91 5.92
CA LYS A 32 23.51 25.39 4.70
C LYS A 32 22.36 24.40 4.96
N ILE A 33 21.17 24.71 4.45
CA ILE A 33 20.18 23.67 4.11
C ILE A 33 20.68 23.02 2.82
N GLU A 34 21.54 22.01 2.95
CA GLU A 34 21.80 21.10 1.85
C GLU A 34 20.62 20.12 1.76
N ASN A 35 19.92 20.17 0.63
CA ASN A 35 19.00 19.14 0.18
C ASN A 35 19.79 17.84 -0.06
N GLY A 36 20.08 17.12 1.02
CA GLY A 36 20.67 15.80 0.99
C GLY A 36 19.61 14.75 1.26
N ALA A 37 18.83 14.38 0.24
CA ALA A 37 18.13 13.10 0.27
C ALA A 37 19.19 12.00 0.29
N GLN A 38 19.58 11.54 1.48
CA GLN A 38 20.47 10.40 1.60
C GLN A 38 19.75 9.18 1.02
N PRO A 39 20.38 8.41 0.12
CA PRO A 39 19.82 7.15 -0.35
C PRO A 39 19.69 6.21 0.86
N VAL A 40 18.46 5.82 1.17
CA VAL A 40 18.18 4.81 2.20
C VAL A 40 18.86 3.52 1.74
N SER A 41 20.00 3.18 2.36
CA SER A 41 20.69 1.92 2.10
C SER A 41 19.87 0.79 2.73
N PHE A 42 19.11 0.08 1.92
CA PHE A 42 18.42 -1.13 2.36
C PHE A 42 19.46 -2.25 2.52
N PRO A 43 19.49 -2.97 3.65
CA PRO A 43 20.19 -4.25 3.70
C PRO A 43 19.64 -5.12 2.59
N GLN A 44 20.52 -5.70 1.75
CA GLN A 44 20.16 -6.61 0.68
C GLN A 44 19.34 -7.76 1.30
N LEU A 45 18.01 -7.74 1.10
CA LEU A 45 17.14 -8.87 1.43
C LEU A 45 17.45 -9.95 0.39
N THR A 46 17.91 -11.12 0.84
CA THR A 46 18.17 -12.27 -0.03
C THR A 46 16.84 -12.94 -0.32
N LEU A 47 16.15 -12.44 -1.34
CA LEU A 47 14.85 -12.95 -1.74
C LEU A 47 15.00 -14.34 -2.37
N GLY A 48 14.16 -15.28 -1.93
CA GLY A 48 13.93 -16.54 -2.60
C GLY A 48 13.33 -16.32 -3.99
N VAL A 49 13.50 -17.31 -4.86
CA VAL A 49 13.00 -17.26 -6.24
C VAL A 49 11.47 -17.24 -6.28
N ASP A 50 10.79 -17.61 -5.19
CA ASP A 50 9.33 -17.71 -5.06
C ASP A 50 8.71 -16.72 -4.06
N ASP A 51 9.48 -15.76 -3.53
CA ASP A 51 8.97 -14.85 -2.49
C ASP A 51 7.94 -13.85 -3.06
N THR A 52 6.77 -13.80 -2.42
CA THR A 52 5.76 -12.77 -2.63
C THR A 52 6.22 -11.43 -2.04
N LEU A 53 5.68 -10.32 -2.54
CA LEU A 53 5.99 -9.00 -1.99
C LEU A 53 5.67 -8.90 -0.50
N GLN A 54 4.59 -9.54 -0.05
CA GLN A 54 4.22 -9.57 1.37
C GLN A 54 5.29 -10.24 2.23
N GLU A 55 5.88 -11.36 1.77
CA GLU A 55 6.96 -12.05 2.48
C GLU A 55 8.21 -11.17 2.59
N VAL A 56 8.52 -10.40 1.54
CA VAL A 56 9.61 -9.42 1.58
C VAL A 56 9.38 -8.36 2.66
N LEU A 57 8.15 -7.86 2.77
CA LEU A 57 7.80 -6.88 3.80
C LEU A 57 7.84 -7.50 5.21
N ASP A 58 7.37 -8.73 5.36
CA ASP A 58 7.40 -9.46 6.62
C ASP A 58 8.86 -9.70 7.06
N GLU A 59 9.75 -10.12 6.16
CA GLU A 59 11.18 -10.28 6.46
C GLU A 59 11.84 -8.95 6.88
N TYR A 60 11.51 -7.84 6.20
CA TYR A 60 11.94 -6.51 6.62
C TYR A 60 11.49 -6.19 8.05
N CYS A 61 10.23 -6.48 8.38
CA CYS A 61 9.69 -6.27 9.71
C CYS A 61 10.35 -7.15 10.77
N GLN A 62 10.67 -8.40 10.43
CA GLN A 62 11.41 -9.30 11.32
C GLN A 62 12.81 -8.76 11.64
N LYS A 63 13.54 -8.29 10.63
CA LYS A 63 14.83 -7.62 10.82
C LYS A 63 14.68 -6.36 11.69
N LYS A 64 13.61 -5.60 11.51
CA LYS A 64 13.36 -4.39 12.31
C LYS A 64 13.09 -4.70 13.78
N PHE A 65 12.29 -5.72 14.09
CA PHE A 65 12.05 -6.16 15.47
C PHE A 65 13.34 -6.64 16.13
N LYS A 66 14.15 -7.45 15.43
CA LYS A 66 15.46 -7.89 15.91
C LYS A 66 16.39 -6.71 16.23
N ALA A 67 16.45 -5.71 15.35
CA ALA A 67 17.26 -4.51 15.57
C ALA A 67 16.80 -3.69 16.79
N LEU A 68 15.48 -3.52 16.95
CA LEU A 68 14.90 -2.83 18.11
C LEU A 68 15.19 -3.57 19.43
N CYS A 69 15.02 -4.89 19.43
CA CYS A 69 15.39 -5.74 20.56
C CYS A 69 16.90 -5.59 20.91
N ALA A 70 17.78 -5.64 19.92
CA ALA A 70 19.23 -5.48 20.11
C ALA A 70 19.60 -4.08 20.65
N SER A 71 18.81 -3.05 20.34
CA SER A 71 18.97 -1.70 20.90
C SER A 71 18.49 -1.54 22.34
N GLY A 72 17.98 -2.61 22.96
CA GLY A 72 17.53 -2.63 24.35
C GLY A 72 16.01 -2.51 24.53
N ASP A 73 15.24 -2.35 23.45
CA ASP A 73 13.78 -2.30 23.53
C ASP A 73 13.18 -3.71 23.65
N LYS A 74 13.05 -4.15 24.89
CA LYS A 74 12.59 -5.50 25.26
C LYS A 74 11.19 -5.82 24.75
N VAL A 75 10.35 -4.82 24.43
CA VAL A 75 9.00 -5.07 23.93
C VAL A 75 9.03 -5.81 22.59
N PHE A 76 10.09 -5.65 21.78
CA PHE A 76 10.23 -6.30 20.47
C PHE A 76 10.98 -7.63 20.48
N CYS A 77 11.54 -8.03 21.63
CA CYS A 77 12.30 -9.27 21.76
C CYS A 77 11.40 -10.52 21.74
N ASN A 78 11.89 -11.61 21.12
CA ASN A 78 11.20 -12.91 21.05
C ASN A 78 9.78 -12.80 20.46
N ARG A 79 9.63 -12.05 19.38
CA ARG A 79 8.37 -11.83 18.67
C ARG A 79 8.54 -12.12 17.19
N LEU A 80 7.45 -12.53 16.55
CA LEU A 80 7.37 -12.60 15.10
C LEU A 80 6.69 -11.32 14.61
N ALA A 81 7.35 -10.64 13.68
CA ALA A 81 6.88 -9.41 13.07
C ALA A 81 6.32 -9.66 11.67
N VAL A 82 5.19 -9.02 11.37
CA VAL A 82 4.57 -9.01 10.04
C VAL A 82 4.24 -7.58 9.62
N ALA A 83 4.36 -7.28 8.33
CA ALA A 83 4.03 -5.99 7.76
C ALA A 83 2.53 -5.94 7.42
N ARG A 84 1.82 -4.93 7.91
CA ARG A 84 0.44 -4.66 7.50
C ARG A 84 0.24 -3.17 7.28
N TYR A 85 -0.69 -2.83 6.40
CA TYR A 85 -1.18 -1.48 6.22
C TYR A 85 -2.46 -1.32 7.04
N ALA A 86 -2.37 -0.61 8.15
CA ALA A 86 -3.45 -0.47 9.12
C ALA A 86 -3.22 0.71 10.08
N LYS A 87 -4.25 1.03 10.84
CA LYS A 87 -4.19 1.90 12.03
C LYS A 87 -3.21 1.36 13.07
N GLY A 88 -2.81 2.23 14.01
CA GLY A 88 -1.89 1.89 15.08
C GLY A 88 -2.54 1.86 16.47
N LYS A 89 -1.81 2.38 17.45
CA LYS A 89 -2.30 2.61 18.82
C LYS A 89 -3.37 3.71 18.85
N GLU A 90 -3.95 3.94 20.01
CA GLU A 90 -4.81 5.10 20.27
C GLU A 90 -4.18 6.39 19.71
N ASN A 91 -5.00 7.22 19.04
CA ASN A 91 -4.59 8.43 18.30
C ASN A 91 -3.75 8.20 17.03
N GLN A 92 -3.64 6.96 16.54
CA GLN A 92 -3.01 6.63 15.26
C GLN A 92 -4.06 6.10 14.26
N ASP A 93 -5.04 6.93 13.95
CA ASP A 93 -6.23 6.56 13.18
C ASP A 93 -6.00 6.46 11.66
N ALA A 94 -4.84 6.89 11.17
CA ALA A 94 -4.45 6.75 9.78
C ALA A 94 -3.85 5.37 9.51
N ASP A 95 -4.29 4.77 8.40
CA ASP A 95 -3.65 3.57 7.88
C ASP A 95 -2.25 3.89 7.39
N MET A 96 -1.29 3.13 7.90
CA MET A 96 0.12 3.25 7.55
C MET A 96 0.74 1.86 7.51
N TRP A 97 1.84 1.74 6.76
CA TRP A 97 2.66 0.55 6.81
C TRP A 97 3.41 0.47 8.14
N ARG A 98 3.14 -0.59 8.88
CA ARG A 98 3.67 -0.84 10.21
C ARG A 98 4.11 -2.30 10.31
N CYS A 99 5.11 -2.54 11.15
CA CYS A 99 5.51 -3.88 11.56
C CYS A 99 4.79 -4.21 12.86
N PHE A 100 3.95 -5.23 12.85
CA PHE A 100 3.15 -5.70 13.98
C PHE A 100 3.69 -7.00 14.54
N ASP A 101 3.57 -7.21 15.85
CA ASP A 101 3.66 -8.55 16.44
C ASP A 101 2.47 -9.37 15.92
N ASP A 102 2.74 -10.50 15.29
CA ASP A 102 1.75 -11.36 14.65
C ASP A 102 0.61 -11.75 15.63
N ARG A 103 0.97 -12.09 16.87
CA ARG A 103 0.05 -12.42 17.96
C ARG A 103 -0.90 -11.28 18.34
N SER A 104 -0.53 -10.03 18.07
CA SER A 104 -1.31 -8.86 18.45
C SER A 104 -2.41 -8.51 17.45
N ILE A 105 -2.42 -9.14 16.28
CA ILE A 105 -3.36 -8.85 15.20
C ILE A 105 -4.16 -10.08 14.72
N VAL A 106 -4.06 -11.23 15.37
CA VAL A 106 -4.82 -12.44 14.98
C VAL A 106 -6.32 -12.23 15.17
N SER A 107 -7.06 -12.23 14.06
CA SER A 107 -8.53 -12.08 14.03
C SER A 107 -9.10 -12.70 12.75
N SER A 108 -10.37 -13.12 12.80
CA SER A 108 -11.14 -13.52 11.61
C SER A 108 -11.62 -12.32 10.78
N ASN A 109 -11.52 -11.11 11.34
CA ASN A 109 -11.90 -9.87 10.67
C ASN A 109 -10.82 -9.47 9.64
N ARG A 110 -11.23 -8.75 8.59
CA ARG A 110 -10.32 -8.20 7.57
C ARG A 110 -10.23 -6.68 7.68
N SER A 111 -9.61 -6.23 8.77
CA SER A 111 -9.47 -4.79 9.07
C SER A 111 -8.05 -4.26 8.89
N VAL A 112 -7.13 -5.14 8.52
CA VAL A 112 -5.77 -4.79 8.09
C VAL A 112 -5.61 -5.13 6.61
N SER A 113 -4.64 -4.51 5.94
CA SER A 113 -4.31 -4.84 4.55
C SER A 113 -2.93 -5.45 4.41
N CYS A 114 -2.84 -6.43 3.52
CA CYS A 114 -1.64 -7.04 3.01
C CYS A 114 -1.33 -6.46 1.61
N VAL A 115 -0.22 -6.85 0.98
CA VAL A 115 0.19 -6.35 -0.33
C VAL A 115 0.29 -7.48 -1.35
N ASP A 116 -0.28 -7.30 -2.54
CA ASP A 116 -0.01 -8.21 -3.66
C ASP A 116 1.35 -7.92 -4.32
N ASP A 117 1.80 -8.78 -5.23
CA ASP A 117 3.10 -8.61 -5.92
C ASP A 117 3.19 -7.36 -6.80
N CYS A 118 2.04 -6.71 -7.04
CA CYS A 118 1.93 -5.45 -7.76
C CYS A 118 1.84 -4.22 -6.86
N GLY A 119 2.03 -4.38 -5.54
CA GLY A 119 2.05 -3.29 -4.58
C GLY A 119 0.66 -2.77 -4.17
N ASN A 120 -0.42 -3.48 -4.51
CA ASN A 120 -1.77 -3.07 -4.15
C ASN A 120 -2.12 -3.56 -2.74
N ALA A 121 -2.63 -2.66 -1.90
CA ALA A 121 -3.12 -3.02 -0.57
C ALA A 121 -4.47 -3.73 -0.67
N ILE A 122 -4.56 -4.95 -0.13
CA ILE A 122 -5.75 -5.80 -0.18
C ILE A 122 -6.11 -6.22 1.26
N PRO A 123 -7.38 -6.12 1.69
CA PRO A 123 -7.81 -6.57 3.01
C PRO A 123 -7.40 -8.02 3.26
N CYS A 124 -6.82 -8.27 4.44
CA CYS A 124 -6.41 -9.59 4.88
C CYS A 124 -6.79 -9.81 6.33
N LEU A 125 -6.77 -11.08 6.75
CA LEU A 125 -7.11 -11.48 8.10
C LEU A 125 -6.21 -10.76 9.10
N GLY A 126 -6.88 -10.10 10.03
CA GLY A 126 -6.29 -9.45 11.17
C GLY A 126 -7.01 -8.18 11.59
N GLU A 127 -6.78 -7.83 12.85
CA GLU A 127 -7.37 -6.66 13.47
C GLU A 127 -6.47 -6.05 14.52
N VAL A 128 -6.34 -4.72 14.46
CA VAL A 128 -5.53 -3.96 15.39
C VAL A 128 -6.35 -3.61 16.62
N LYS A 129 -6.00 -4.20 17.76
CA LYS A 129 -6.52 -3.79 19.07
C LYS A 129 -5.67 -2.63 19.60
N SER A 130 -6.16 -1.41 19.42
CA SER A 130 -5.43 -0.14 19.67
C SER A 130 -4.75 -0.04 21.04
N ILE A 131 -5.30 -0.67 22.08
CA ILE A 131 -4.77 -0.65 23.45
C ILE A 131 -3.58 -1.60 23.63
N THR A 132 -3.62 -2.77 23.00
CA THR A 132 -2.69 -3.88 23.28
C THR A 132 -1.70 -4.16 22.15
N VAL A 133 -1.85 -3.50 21.01
CA VAL A 133 -1.02 -3.74 19.83
C VAL A 133 0.45 -3.39 20.09
N VAL A 134 1.34 -4.31 19.69
CA VAL A 134 2.78 -4.08 19.67
C VAL A 134 3.19 -3.89 18.21
N HIS A 135 3.63 -2.68 17.87
CA HIS A 135 4.03 -2.36 16.52
C HIS A 135 5.10 -1.27 16.45
N THR A 136 5.69 -1.11 15.28
CA THR A 136 6.50 0.05 14.93
C THR A 136 6.14 0.55 13.53
N THR A 137 5.96 1.86 13.37
CA THR A 137 5.60 2.47 12.08
C THR A 137 6.83 2.64 11.20
N ARG A 138 6.76 2.14 9.96
CA ARG A 138 7.85 2.21 8.96
C ARG A 138 7.29 2.59 7.59
N HIS A 139 6.44 3.62 7.58
CA HIS A 139 5.60 3.89 6.43
C HIS A 139 6.41 4.20 5.17
N ALA A 140 7.33 5.15 5.26
CA ALA A 140 8.16 5.57 4.14
C ALA A 140 9.11 4.46 3.67
N GLU A 141 9.70 3.72 4.61
CA GLU A 141 10.63 2.63 4.28
C GLU A 141 9.92 1.46 3.60
N ILE A 142 8.74 1.07 4.10
CA ILE A 142 7.94 0.01 3.49
C ILE A 142 7.38 0.47 2.15
N GLN A 143 6.93 1.72 1.99
CA GLN A 143 6.50 2.23 0.68
C GLN A 143 7.62 2.18 -0.35
N SER A 144 8.84 2.55 0.05
CA SER A 144 10.03 2.48 -0.81
C SER A 144 10.34 1.03 -1.20
N LEU A 145 10.17 0.09 -0.26
CA LEU A 145 10.32 -1.35 -0.50
C LEU A 145 9.27 -1.87 -1.47
N VAL A 146 7.99 -1.54 -1.25
CA VAL A 146 6.88 -1.87 -2.15
C VAL A 146 7.14 -1.35 -3.57
N ALA A 147 7.54 -0.09 -3.71
CA ALA A 147 7.84 0.51 -5.01
C ALA A 147 8.97 -0.22 -5.75
N ARG A 148 10.05 -0.56 -5.04
CA ARG A 148 11.21 -1.26 -5.62
C ARG A 148 10.87 -2.68 -6.02
N GLU A 149 10.28 -3.44 -5.11
CA GLU A 149 10.07 -4.89 -5.32
C GLU A 149 8.90 -5.15 -6.27
N SER A 150 7.83 -4.36 -6.23
CA SER A 150 6.74 -4.47 -7.22
C SER A 150 7.19 -4.15 -8.64
N ALA A 151 8.24 -3.33 -8.82
CA ALA A 151 8.81 -3.10 -10.15
C ALA A 151 9.44 -4.36 -10.75
N ARG A 152 9.88 -5.30 -9.90
CA ARG A 152 10.48 -6.58 -10.30
C ARG A 152 9.45 -7.73 -10.29
N LEU A 153 8.58 -7.79 -9.28
CA LEU A 153 7.66 -8.91 -9.05
C LEU A 153 6.35 -8.80 -9.84
N CYS A 154 5.87 -7.58 -10.12
CA CYS A 154 4.60 -7.41 -10.82
C CYS A 154 4.75 -7.75 -12.31
N PRO A 155 3.95 -8.70 -12.85
CA PRO A 155 3.99 -9.00 -14.27
C PRO A 155 3.64 -7.79 -15.14
N SER A 156 4.34 -7.60 -16.26
CA SER A 156 4.12 -6.42 -17.13
C SER A 156 2.69 -6.32 -17.65
N SER A 157 2.11 -7.46 -17.99
CA SER A 157 0.71 -7.62 -18.41
C SER A 157 -0.27 -7.27 -17.29
N GLN A 158 -0.07 -7.78 -16.06
CA GLN A 158 -0.90 -7.47 -14.89
C GLN A 158 -0.77 -6.00 -14.49
N LYS A 159 0.43 -5.42 -14.60
CA LYS A 159 0.67 -4.00 -14.40
C LYS A 159 -0.16 -3.15 -15.37
N ALA A 160 -0.22 -3.55 -16.64
CA ALA A 160 -1.04 -2.87 -17.65
C ALA A 160 -2.54 -3.03 -17.38
N ALA A 161 -2.99 -4.22 -17.01
CA ALA A 161 -4.37 -4.47 -16.61
C ALA A 161 -4.79 -3.60 -15.41
N ASN A 162 -3.96 -3.54 -14.36
CA ASN A 162 -4.17 -2.67 -13.21
C ASN A 162 -4.17 -1.18 -13.60
N ALA A 163 -3.28 -0.77 -14.51
CA ALA A 163 -3.24 0.61 -14.99
C ALA A 163 -4.52 1.00 -15.74
N TYR A 164 -5.05 0.10 -16.59
CA TYR A 164 -6.36 0.30 -17.22
C TYR A 164 -7.47 0.44 -16.17
N CYS A 165 -7.52 -0.45 -15.18
CA CYS A 165 -8.55 -0.37 -14.15
C CYS A 165 -8.49 0.93 -13.34
N LYS A 166 -7.30 1.44 -13.03
CA LYS A 166 -7.14 2.75 -12.38
C LYS A 166 -7.75 3.91 -13.18
N THR A 167 -7.91 3.81 -14.50
CA THR A 167 -8.63 4.81 -15.30
C THR A 167 -10.15 4.68 -15.21
N GLN A 168 -10.65 3.49 -14.85
CA GLN A 168 -12.09 3.24 -14.66
C GLN A 168 -12.54 3.65 -13.26
N GLN A 169 -11.75 3.29 -12.25
CA GLN A 169 -11.97 3.62 -10.85
C GLN A 169 -10.63 3.75 -10.14
N ALA A 170 -10.40 4.91 -9.51
CA ALA A 170 -9.16 5.18 -8.79
C ALA A 170 -8.88 4.09 -7.74
N GLY A 171 -7.64 3.58 -7.74
CA GLY A 171 -7.22 2.52 -6.81
C GLY A 171 -7.70 1.11 -7.16
N SER A 172 -8.53 0.92 -8.19
CA SER A 172 -8.99 -0.42 -8.58
C SER A 172 -7.90 -1.28 -9.20
N VAL A 173 -8.08 -2.60 -9.11
CA VAL A 173 -7.16 -3.63 -9.60
C VAL A 173 -7.87 -4.59 -10.54
N ALA A 174 -7.15 -5.10 -11.53
CA ALA A 174 -7.68 -6.07 -12.48
C ALA A 174 -7.59 -7.48 -11.91
N ARG A 175 -8.69 -8.21 -11.91
CA ARG A 175 -8.78 -9.63 -11.58
C ARG A 175 -9.81 -10.30 -12.46
N LYS A 176 -9.63 -11.58 -12.76
CA LYS A 176 -10.65 -12.42 -13.37
C LYS A 176 -11.30 -13.27 -12.29
N ASP A 177 -12.51 -12.87 -11.88
CA ASP A 177 -13.21 -13.45 -10.74
C ASP A 177 -14.74 -13.28 -10.84
N ALA A 178 -15.45 -13.82 -9.86
CA ALA A 178 -16.90 -13.70 -9.72
C ALA A 178 -17.34 -12.24 -9.56
N GLY A 179 -18.45 -11.89 -10.20
CA GLY A 179 -19.07 -10.58 -10.08
C GLY A 179 -20.04 -10.47 -8.91
N LEU A 180 -21.21 -9.89 -9.19
CA LEU A 180 -22.31 -9.77 -8.26
C LEU A 180 -22.86 -11.16 -7.91
N THR A 181 -22.92 -11.46 -6.63
CA THR A 181 -23.44 -12.72 -6.08
C THR A 181 -24.94 -12.87 -6.32
N SER A 182 -25.70 -11.78 -6.23
CA SER A 182 -27.17 -11.76 -6.39
C SER A 182 -27.65 -12.21 -7.77
N VAL A 183 -26.86 -11.92 -8.81
CA VAL A 183 -27.19 -12.23 -10.21
C VAL A 183 -26.35 -13.38 -10.76
N ASN A 184 -25.60 -14.08 -9.91
CA ASN A 184 -24.72 -15.18 -10.29
C ASN A 184 -23.84 -14.85 -11.51
N GLN A 185 -23.22 -13.67 -11.49
CA GLN A 185 -22.31 -13.26 -12.56
C GLN A 185 -21.13 -14.23 -12.64
N GLY A 186 -20.85 -14.71 -13.85
CA GLY A 186 -19.74 -15.63 -14.11
C GLY A 186 -18.35 -15.05 -13.83
N ILE A 187 -17.33 -15.85 -14.10
CA ILE A 187 -15.92 -15.47 -13.94
C ILE A 187 -15.48 -14.69 -15.18
N GLU A 188 -15.22 -13.39 -15.04
CA GLU A 188 -14.80 -12.48 -16.12
C GLU A 188 -13.73 -11.52 -15.61
N TRP A 189 -12.97 -10.89 -16.52
CA TRP A 189 -12.06 -9.82 -16.13
C TRP A 189 -12.84 -8.57 -15.70
N ARG A 190 -12.56 -8.10 -14.48
CA ARG A 190 -13.18 -6.91 -13.90
C ARG A 190 -12.15 -6.04 -13.20
N CYS A 191 -12.50 -4.77 -13.07
CA CYS A 191 -11.82 -3.81 -12.21
C CYS A 191 -12.50 -3.82 -10.85
N TYR A 192 -11.81 -4.33 -9.83
CA TYR A 192 -12.32 -4.43 -8.47
C TYR A 192 -11.78 -3.30 -7.60
N ASP A 193 -12.62 -2.74 -6.75
CA ASP A 193 -12.16 -2.02 -5.57
C ASP A 193 -11.43 -3.03 -4.65
N PRO A 194 -10.18 -2.77 -4.22
CA PRO A 194 -9.46 -3.68 -3.35
C PRO A 194 -10.19 -4.00 -2.04
N SER A 195 -11.02 -3.08 -1.52
CA SER A 195 -11.84 -3.31 -0.32
C SER A 195 -12.91 -4.39 -0.48
N SER A 196 -13.18 -4.82 -1.72
CA SER A 196 -14.11 -5.90 -2.07
C SER A 196 -13.43 -7.25 -2.27
N LEU A 197 -12.10 -7.30 -2.11
CA LEU A 197 -11.28 -8.49 -2.25
C LEU A 197 -10.78 -8.97 -0.89
N ALA A 198 -10.30 -10.20 -0.85
CA ALA A 198 -9.59 -10.76 0.28
C ALA A 198 -8.26 -11.36 -0.16
N TYR A 199 -7.21 -11.02 0.57
CA TYR A 199 -5.86 -11.45 0.25
C TYR A 199 -5.71 -12.97 0.30
N GLU A 200 -6.36 -13.65 1.26
CA GLU A 200 -6.28 -15.12 1.39
C GLU A 200 -6.97 -15.84 0.23
N GLN A 201 -7.94 -15.17 -0.41
CA GLN A 201 -8.64 -15.73 -1.55
C GLN A 201 -7.79 -15.62 -2.79
N LYS A 202 -7.84 -16.68 -3.61
CA LYS A 202 -7.12 -16.74 -4.88
C LYS A 202 -8.05 -16.31 -6.00
N SER A 203 -7.55 -15.39 -6.82
CA SER A 203 -8.19 -14.97 -8.07
C SER A 203 -7.35 -15.41 -9.26
N THR A 204 -7.82 -15.08 -10.47
CA THR A 204 -7.00 -15.18 -11.69
C THR A 204 -6.43 -13.79 -12.05
N CYS A 205 -5.12 -13.77 -12.32
CA CYS A 205 -4.29 -12.64 -12.76
C CYS A 205 -3.54 -13.00 -14.05
N ALA A 206 -2.82 -12.03 -14.62
CA ALA A 206 -2.02 -12.20 -15.82
C ALA A 206 -0.54 -12.44 -15.49
N SER A 207 0.06 -13.46 -16.12
CA SER A 207 1.49 -13.76 -16.05
C SER A 207 2.30 -12.86 -16.98
N ASN A 208 3.64 -12.87 -16.90
CA ASN A 208 4.48 -12.08 -17.81
C ASN A 208 4.32 -12.46 -19.29
N CYS A 209 3.79 -13.65 -19.57
CA CYS A 209 3.46 -14.15 -20.90
C CYS A 209 2.01 -13.88 -21.32
N GLY A 210 1.23 -13.22 -20.46
CA GLY A 210 -0.19 -12.91 -20.69
C GLY A 210 -1.14 -14.07 -20.39
N GLU A 211 -0.64 -15.13 -19.76
CA GLU A 211 -1.44 -16.30 -19.38
C GLU A 211 -2.21 -16.05 -18.09
N GLU A 212 -3.31 -16.78 -17.91
CA GLU A 212 -4.09 -16.77 -16.68
C GLU A 212 -3.38 -17.58 -15.58
N VAL A 213 -2.98 -16.90 -14.50
CA VAL A 213 -2.29 -17.49 -13.33
C VAL A 213 -3.04 -17.15 -12.05
N LYS A 214 -2.81 -17.92 -10.97
CA LYS A 214 -3.42 -17.62 -9.67
C LYS A 214 -2.63 -16.56 -8.91
N CYS A 215 -3.35 -15.65 -8.26
CA CYS A 215 -2.78 -14.56 -7.47
C CYS A 215 -3.63 -14.29 -6.22
N HIS A 216 -3.06 -13.57 -5.26
CA HIS A 216 -3.79 -13.08 -4.09
C HIS A 216 -4.79 -11.98 -4.43
N GLY A 217 -5.85 -11.87 -3.61
CA GLY A 217 -6.91 -10.88 -3.80
C GLY A 217 -8.06 -11.41 -4.64
N GLY A 218 -8.68 -12.49 -4.18
CA GLY A 218 -9.91 -13.04 -4.76
C GLY A 218 -11.16 -12.57 -4.04
N ARG A 219 -12.30 -12.94 -4.62
CA ARG A 219 -13.61 -12.66 -4.04
C ARG A 219 -13.89 -13.62 -2.88
N ILE A 220 -14.57 -13.13 -1.85
CA ILE A 220 -15.11 -13.99 -0.80
C ILE A 220 -16.58 -14.30 -1.15
N ASP A 221 -16.97 -15.55 -0.97
CA ASP A 221 -18.37 -15.95 -1.05
C ASP A 221 -19.21 -15.25 0.02
N MET A 222 -20.50 -15.02 -0.27
CA MET A 222 -21.47 -14.53 0.72
C MET A 222 -21.13 -13.19 1.38
N VAL A 223 -20.48 -12.27 0.65
CA VAL A 223 -20.39 -10.86 1.06
C VAL A 223 -21.69 -10.13 0.82
N SER A 224 -21.90 -8.99 1.50
CA SER A 224 -23.07 -8.15 1.26
C SER A 224 -23.11 -7.65 -0.18
N GLU A 225 -24.30 -7.36 -0.69
CA GLU A 225 -24.48 -6.85 -2.05
C GLU A 225 -23.69 -5.55 -2.29
N ALA A 226 -23.60 -4.69 -1.27
CA ALA A 226 -22.82 -3.45 -1.34
C ALA A 226 -21.31 -3.71 -1.51
N VAL A 227 -20.78 -4.81 -0.97
CA VAL A 227 -19.38 -5.20 -1.16
C VAL A 227 -19.23 -5.97 -2.48
N SER A 228 -20.25 -6.73 -2.88
CA SER A 228 -20.20 -7.46 -4.16
C SER A 228 -20.36 -6.58 -5.38
N ALA A 229 -20.98 -5.41 -5.27
CA ALA A 229 -21.16 -4.46 -6.36
C ALA A 229 -19.94 -3.58 -6.66
N LYS A 230 -18.86 -3.69 -5.87
CA LYS A 230 -17.66 -2.85 -5.99
C LYS A 230 -16.70 -3.33 -7.09
N HIS A 231 -17.24 -3.51 -8.28
CA HIS A 231 -16.46 -3.81 -9.47
C HIS A 231 -17.13 -3.29 -10.74
N VAL A 232 -16.35 -3.26 -11.80
CA VAL A 232 -16.83 -2.96 -13.15
C VAL A 232 -16.27 -3.99 -14.12
N THR A 233 -17.15 -4.68 -14.84
CA THR A 233 -16.79 -5.64 -15.89
C THR A 233 -16.18 -4.94 -17.09
N ARG A 234 -15.00 -5.38 -17.51
CA ARG A 234 -14.26 -4.86 -18.68
C ARG A 234 -13.47 -5.98 -19.33
N ASP A 235 -14.18 -7.06 -19.67
CA ASP A 235 -13.53 -8.32 -19.99
C ASP A 235 -12.57 -8.19 -21.18
N LYS A 236 -13.09 -7.63 -22.28
CA LYS A 236 -12.34 -7.43 -23.51
C LYS A 236 -11.24 -6.41 -23.36
N GLU A 237 -11.50 -5.27 -22.73
CA GLU A 237 -10.52 -4.19 -22.62
C GLU A 237 -9.34 -4.55 -21.71
N ILE A 238 -9.61 -5.30 -20.63
CA ILE A 238 -8.55 -5.83 -19.77
C ILE A 238 -7.72 -6.88 -20.53
N GLN A 239 -8.36 -7.79 -21.27
CA GLN A 239 -7.65 -8.75 -22.12
C GLN A 239 -6.79 -8.04 -23.18
N ASP A 240 -7.28 -6.98 -23.81
CA ASP A 240 -6.53 -6.17 -24.77
C ASP A 240 -5.30 -5.52 -24.11
N ALA A 241 -5.46 -4.98 -22.89
CA ALA A 241 -4.35 -4.42 -22.12
C ALA A 241 -3.29 -5.48 -21.77
N ILE A 242 -3.71 -6.69 -21.39
CA ILE A 242 -2.83 -7.84 -21.11
C ILE A 242 -2.08 -8.24 -22.37
N ASN A 243 -2.79 -8.48 -23.47
CA ASN A 243 -2.22 -8.97 -24.72
C ASN A 243 -1.24 -7.99 -25.35
N LYS A 244 -1.48 -6.69 -25.21
CA LYS A 244 -0.58 -5.64 -25.70
C LYS A 244 0.72 -5.53 -24.89
N ASN A 245 0.73 -5.96 -23.63
CA ASN A 245 1.84 -5.75 -22.69
C ASN A 245 2.48 -7.04 -22.16
N LYS A 246 2.12 -8.19 -22.73
CA LYS A 246 2.87 -9.44 -22.51
C LYS A 246 4.26 -9.36 -23.15
N THR A 247 5.16 -10.22 -22.68
CA THR A 247 6.50 -10.33 -23.24
C THR A 247 6.43 -10.80 -24.70
N ASP A 248 6.98 -10.01 -25.63
CA ASP A 248 7.07 -10.38 -27.04
C ASP A 248 8.32 -11.21 -27.29
N CYS A 249 8.12 -12.51 -27.53
CA CYS A 249 9.19 -13.46 -27.81
C CYS A 249 9.50 -13.65 -29.29
N LYS A 250 8.89 -12.88 -30.22
CA LYS A 250 9.23 -12.86 -31.66
C LYS A 250 9.35 -14.25 -32.30
N GLY A 251 8.40 -15.13 -32.01
CA GLY A 251 8.36 -16.50 -32.52
C GLY A 251 9.02 -17.56 -31.62
N LYS A 252 9.65 -17.15 -30.51
CA LYS A 252 10.12 -18.04 -29.44
C LYS A 252 9.00 -18.31 -28.42
N ILE A 253 9.18 -19.35 -27.61
CA ILE A 253 8.28 -19.70 -26.51
C ILE A 253 8.54 -18.74 -25.34
N CYS A 254 7.46 -18.14 -24.83
CA CYS A 254 7.51 -17.34 -23.60
C CYS A 254 7.39 -18.26 -22.39
N VAL A 255 8.34 -18.18 -21.46
CA VAL A 255 8.35 -18.91 -20.20
C VAL A 255 8.17 -17.90 -19.08
N ASN A 256 7.06 -18.03 -18.34
CA ASN A 256 6.78 -17.16 -17.22
C ASN A 256 7.82 -17.32 -16.11
N THR A 257 8.30 -16.20 -15.58
CA THR A 257 9.24 -16.11 -14.47
C THR A 257 8.61 -15.32 -13.33
N VAL A 258 9.07 -15.56 -12.09
CA VAL A 258 8.60 -14.83 -10.90
C VAL A 258 8.97 -13.34 -10.97
N ALA A 259 10.14 -13.03 -11.53
CA ALA A 259 10.55 -11.66 -11.81
C ALA A 259 10.27 -11.29 -13.27
N SER A 260 9.74 -10.09 -13.49
CA SER A 260 9.60 -9.49 -14.82
C SER A 260 10.96 -9.04 -15.38
N PRO A 261 11.23 -9.20 -16.69
CA PRO A 261 10.35 -9.79 -17.71
C PRO A 261 10.41 -11.33 -17.74
N ALA A 262 9.48 -11.96 -18.47
CA ALA A 262 9.56 -13.38 -18.80
C ALA A 262 10.80 -13.72 -19.64
N GLN A 263 11.14 -15.01 -19.68
CA GLN A 263 12.23 -15.53 -20.51
C GLN A 263 11.68 -16.01 -21.87
N CYS A 264 12.42 -15.76 -22.95
CA CYS A 264 12.11 -16.29 -24.27
C CYS A 264 13.09 -17.42 -24.61
N VAL A 265 12.57 -18.62 -24.90
CA VAL A 265 13.35 -19.83 -25.22
C VAL A 265 12.95 -20.38 -26.59
N ASP A 266 13.90 -20.98 -27.29
CA ASP A 266 13.69 -21.56 -28.62
C ASP A 266 12.82 -22.83 -28.60
#